data_AF-A0A5B2V8T2-F1
#
_entry.id   AF-A0A5B2V8T2-F1
#
_cell.length_a   1.000
_cell.length_b   1.000
_cell.length_c   1.000
_cell.angle_alpha   90.00
_cell.angle_beta   90.00
_cell.angle_gamma   90.00
#
_symmetry.space_group_name_H-M   'P 1'
#
loop_
_entity.id
_entity.type
_entity.pdbx_description
1 polymer ?
#
loop_
_entity_poly.entity_id
_entity_poly.type
_entity_poly.pdbx_seq_one_letter_code
_entity_poly.pdbx_strand_id
1 'polypeptide(L)'
;MQLLRGVPLKEAFRQFVGQEAWCELDRRQKAWQGATPQTTDRDERKRIGDAYWNLRFQLERQFVEALMAGRLRASAFKRPVEPHSSREFIGQDIWELLEVDFEDSSARNLGLELVRIEIFRGLTEVRPALAVAPPQVADGPEFEHNEDYTSVRIREHRFILSQQLGKVIARFHQASLEGSPSLVAKAVLKEAQFKSDCFASVFKGHTDPSWRELLVTTSTRGHWRLNLLGHKPEPEPN
;
A
#
# COMPACT_ATOMS: atom_id res chain seq x y z
N MET A 1 -22.36 -27.45 -13.85
CA MET A 1 -21.51 -26.36 -13.31
C MET A 1 -20.11 -26.53 -13.87
N GLN A 2 -19.71 -25.72 -14.84
CA GLN A 2 -18.33 -25.72 -15.32
C GLN A 2 -17.47 -25.07 -14.24
N LEU A 3 -16.47 -25.81 -13.74
CA LEU A 3 -15.42 -25.24 -12.89
C LEU A 3 -14.72 -24.16 -13.72
N LEU A 4 -14.92 -22.88 -13.38
CA LEU A 4 -14.11 -21.79 -13.90
C LEU A 4 -12.66 -22.16 -13.59
N ARG A 5 -11.87 -22.50 -14.61
CA ARG A 5 -10.47 -22.87 -14.43
C ARG A 5 -9.69 -21.59 -14.18
N GLY A 6 -9.11 -21.47 -12.99
CA GLY A 6 -8.25 -20.36 -12.64
C GLY A 6 -6.97 -20.38 -13.49
N VAL A 7 -6.44 -19.19 -13.77
CA VAL A 7 -5.18 -19.02 -14.49
C VAL A 7 -4.11 -18.56 -13.49
N PRO A 8 -2.87 -19.07 -13.54
CA PRO A 8 -1.80 -18.61 -12.66
C PRO A 8 -1.61 -17.09 -12.72
N LEU A 9 -1.29 -16.47 -11.58
CA LEU A 9 -1.14 -15.02 -11.43
C LEU A 9 -0.31 -14.36 -12.55
N LYS A 10 0.86 -14.93 -12.89
CA LYS A 10 1.71 -14.42 -13.97
C LYS A 10 1.01 -14.33 -15.32
N GLU A 11 0.34 -15.42 -15.69
CA GLU A 11 -0.34 -15.54 -16.99
C GLU A 11 -1.62 -14.70 -17.00
N ALA A 12 -2.32 -14.60 -15.87
CA ALA A 12 -3.44 -13.68 -15.72
C ALA A 12 -3.01 -12.21 -15.85
N PHE A 13 -1.87 -11.84 -15.28
CA PHE A 13 -1.28 -10.51 -15.42
C PHE A 13 -0.95 -10.19 -16.88
N ARG A 14 -0.27 -11.11 -17.57
CA ARG A 14 0.01 -11.01 -19.01
C ARG A 14 -1.26 -10.81 -19.84
N GLN A 15 -2.32 -11.57 -19.55
CA GLN A 15 -3.60 -11.46 -20.26
C GLN A 15 -4.35 -10.16 -19.94
N PHE A 16 -4.19 -9.62 -18.72
CA PHE A 16 -4.83 -8.38 -18.29
C PHE A 16 -4.21 -7.16 -18.95
N VAL A 17 -2.88 -7.05 -18.96
CA VAL A 17 -2.18 -5.89 -19.56
C VAL A 17 -2.26 -5.89 -21.09
N GLY A 18 -2.50 -7.07 -21.68
CA GLY A 18 -2.60 -7.24 -23.12
C GLY A 18 -1.23 -7.44 -23.79
N GLN A 19 -1.27 -7.95 -25.03
CA GLN A 19 -0.07 -8.37 -25.76
C GLN A 19 0.90 -7.22 -26.04
N GLU A 20 0.39 -6.04 -26.40
CA GLU A 20 1.21 -4.88 -26.73
C GLU A 20 2.00 -4.36 -25.52
N ALA A 21 1.33 -4.12 -24.40
CA ALA A 21 1.97 -3.65 -23.17
C ALA A 21 2.96 -4.69 -22.62
N TRP A 22 2.63 -5.98 -22.73
CA TRP A 22 3.54 -7.07 -22.35
C TRP A 22 4.80 -7.10 -23.22
N CYS A 23 4.68 -6.92 -24.54
CA CYS A 23 5.82 -6.84 -25.44
C CYS A 23 6.71 -5.63 -25.16
N GLU A 24 6.12 -4.48 -24.83
CA GLU A 24 6.89 -3.29 -24.43
C GLU A 24 7.62 -3.51 -23.10
N LEU A 25 6.97 -4.14 -22.13
CA LEU A 25 7.58 -4.50 -20.85
C LEU A 25 8.78 -5.44 -21.03
N ASP A 26 8.64 -6.50 -21.84
CA ASP A 26 9.71 -7.45 -22.18
C ASP A 26 10.88 -6.76 -22.90
N ARG A 27 10.58 -5.86 -23.85
CA ARG A 27 11.60 -5.06 -24.54
C ARG A 27 12.42 -4.23 -23.56
N ARG A 28 11.76 -3.53 -22.64
CA ARG A 28 12.44 -2.71 -21.61
C ARG A 28 13.22 -3.54 -20.61
N GLN A 29 12.70 -4.71 -20.23
CA GLN A 29 13.40 -5.64 -19.35
C GLN A 29 14.73 -6.11 -19.97
N LYS A 30 14.70 -6.48 -21.26
CA LYS A 30 15.91 -6.88 -22.00
C LYS A 30 16.91 -5.73 -22.11
N ALA A 31 16.44 -4.52 -22.39
CA ALA A 31 17.31 -3.33 -22.41
C ALA A 31 17.96 -3.07 -21.04
N TRP A 32 17.20 -3.19 -19.95
CA TRP A 32 17.72 -3.05 -18.58
C TRP A 32 18.75 -4.13 -18.22
N GLN A 33 18.49 -5.39 -18.57
CA GLN A 33 19.42 -6.50 -18.35
C GLN A 33 20.70 -6.38 -19.18
N GLY A 34 20.60 -5.81 -20.39
CA GLY A 34 21.75 -5.56 -21.27
C GLY A 34 22.58 -4.34 -20.88
N ALA A 35 22.01 -3.38 -20.13
CA ALA A 35 22.69 -2.17 -19.69
C ALA A 35 23.66 -2.45 -18.53
N THR A 36 24.92 -2.72 -18.87
CA THR A 36 26.00 -2.98 -17.91
C THR A 36 26.93 -1.78 -17.78
N PRO A 37 27.66 -1.62 -16.64
CA PRO A 37 28.66 -0.55 -16.50
C PRO A 37 29.72 -0.51 -17.61
N GLN A 38 29.95 -1.65 -18.28
CA GLN A 38 30.92 -1.78 -19.37
C GLN A 38 30.36 -1.33 -20.73
N THR A 39 29.04 -1.29 -20.89
CA THR A 39 28.37 -1.07 -22.18
C THR A 39 27.58 0.23 -22.24
N THR A 40 27.23 0.79 -21.08
CA THR A 40 26.31 1.92 -20.97
C THR A 40 26.81 2.87 -19.88
N ASP A 41 26.79 4.17 -20.16
CA ASP A 41 27.09 5.19 -19.14
C ASP A 41 26.08 5.13 -17.97
N ARG A 42 26.52 5.59 -16.80
CA ARG A 42 25.73 5.55 -15.56
C ARG A 42 24.37 6.24 -15.70
N ASP A 43 24.31 7.40 -16.34
CA ASP A 43 23.06 8.17 -16.47
C ASP A 43 22.08 7.50 -17.43
N GLU A 44 22.60 6.94 -18.53
CA GLU A 44 21.79 6.19 -19.48
C GLU A 44 21.28 4.88 -18.88
N ARG A 45 22.11 4.15 -18.15
CA ARG A 45 21.69 2.95 -17.40
C ARG A 45 20.58 3.29 -16.41
N LYS A 46 20.69 4.41 -15.69
CA LYS A 46 19.64 4.88 -14.78
C LYS A 46 18.34 5.16 -15.54
N ARG A 47 18.39 5.87 -16.68
CA ARG A 47 17.19 6.14 -17.50
C ARG A 47 16.52 4.86 -17.99
N ILE A 48 17.29 3.88 -18.46
CA ILE A 48 16.76 2.58 -18.90
C ILE A 48 16.10 1.84 -17.74
N GLY A 49 16.74 1.82 -16.57
CA GLY A 49 16.19 1.24 -15.34
C GLY A 49 14.89 1.91 -14.91
N ASP A 50 14.88 3.24 -14.82
CA ASP A 50 13.70 4.03 -14.45
C ASP A 50 12.55 3.77 -15.42
N ALA A 51 12.82 3.73 -16.74
CA ALA A 51 11.81 3.46 -17.76
C ALA A 51 11.19 2.06 -17.66
N TYR A 52 11.99 1.03 -17.32
CA TYR A 52 11.50 -0.32 -17.10
C TYR A 52 10.66 -0.40 -15.82
N TRP A 53 11.21 0.07 -14.68
CA TRP A 53 10.54 -0.03 -13.39
C TRP A 53 9.25 0.78 -13.35
N ASN A 54 9.21 1.98 -13.92
CA ASN A 54 8.00 2.81 -13.95
C ASN A 54 6.86 2.11 -14.72
N LEU A 55 7.15 1.54 -15.90
CA LEU A 55 6.14 0.82 -16.67
C LEU A 55 5.67 -0.44 -15.93
N ARG A 56 6.59 -1.21 -15.36
CA ARG A 56 6.27 -2.41 -14.60
C ARG A 56 5.35 -2.09 -13.42
N PHE A 57 5.73 -1.12 -12.58
CA PHE A 57 4.95 -0.72 -11.41
C PHE A 57 3.57 -0.21 -11.79
N GLN A 58 3.46 0.58 -12.86
CA GLN A 58 2.17 1.07 -13.33
C GLN A 58 1.23 -0.09 -13.71
N LEU A 59 1.72 -1.06 -14.48
CA LEU A 59 0.91 -2.20 -14.92
C LEU A 59 0.53 -3.12 -13.75
N GLU A 60 1.48 -3.44 -12.87
CA GLU A 60 1.24 -4.25 -11.67
C GLU A 60 0.19 -3.59 -10.77
N ARG A 61 0.28 -2.26 -10.57
CA ARG A 61 -0.71 -1.48 -9.81
C ARG A 61 -2.11 -1.59 -10.41
N GLN A 62 -2.25 -1.40 -11.73
CA GLN A 62 -3.57 -1.53 -12.39
C GLN A 62 -4.18 -2.93 -12.21
N PHE A 63 -3.34 -3.97 -12.20
CA PHE A 63 -3.78 -5.34 -11.98
C PHE A 63 -4.25 -5.56 -10.54
N VAL A 64 -3.50 -5.09 -9.55
CA VAL A 64 -3.87 -5.16 -8.13
C VAL A 64 -5.15 -4.35 -7.87
N GLU A 65 -5.28 -3.16 -8.44
CA GLU A 65 -6.51 -2.37 -8.39
C GLU A 65 -7.71 -3.12 -8.98
N ALA A 66 -7.51 -3.95 -10.01
CA ALA A 66 -8.56 -4.80 -10.56
C ALA A 66 -8.97 -5.95 -9.61
N LEU A 67 -8.03 -6.48 -8.82
CA LEU A 67 -8.32 -7.44 -7.76
C LEU A 67 -9.07 -6.80 -6.58
N MET A 68 -8.63 -5.61 -6.16
CA MET A 68 -9.27 -4.84 -5.08
C MET A 68 -10.68 -4.38 -5.47
N ALA A 69 -10.89 -4.00 -6.73
CA ALA A 69 -12.21 -3.62 -7.24
C ALA A 69 -13.13 -4.83 -7.51
N GLY A 70 -12.69 -6.07 -7.24
CA GLY A 70 -13.46 -7.29 -7.48
C GLY A 70 -13.71 -7.62 -8.97
N ARG A 71 -13.07 -6.89 -9.90
CA ARG A 71 -13.11 -7.19 -11.34
C ARG A 71 -12.40 -8.51 -11.64
N LEU A 72 -11.36 -8.79 -10.86
CA LEU A 72 -10.68 -10.07 -10.81
C LEU A 72 -10.92 -10.71 -9.45
N ARG A 73 -11.04 -12.04 -9.44
CA ARG A 73 -11.08 -12.83 -8.21
C ARG A 73 -9.83 -13.69 -8.17
N ALA A 74 -9.38 -13.98 -6.96
CA ALA A 74 -8.17 -14.76 -6.77
C ALA A 74 -8.37 -15.83 -5.73
N SER A 75 -7.67 -16.94 -5.89
CA SER A 75 -7.56 -18.00 -4.91
C SER A 75 -6.11 -18.39 -4.69
N ALA A 76 -5.76 -18.85 -3.51
CA ALA A 76 -4.40 -19.29 -3.20
C ALA A 76 -4.39 -20.34 -2.09
N PHE A 77 -3.23 -20.95 -1.86
CA PHE A 77 -2.95 -21.67 -0.62
C PHE A 77 -2.24 -20.73 0.35
N LYS A 78 -2.66 -20.74 1.61
CA LYS A 78 -1.92 -20.10 2.70
C LYS A 78 -0.79 -21.04 3.14
N ARG A 79 0.41 -20.51 3.40
CA ARG A 79 1.51 -21.28 3.98
C ARG A 79 1.36 -21.41 5.50
N PRO A 80 1.87 -22.52 6.09
CA PRO A 80 2.48 -23.68 5.41
C PRO A 80 1.44 -24.50 4.62
N VAL A 81 1.87 -25.09 3.50
CA VAL A 81 1.00 -25.96 2.68
C VAL A 81 1.16 -27.40 3.15
N GLU A 82 0.12 -27.89 3.81
CA GLU A 82 0.00 -29.25 4.33
C GLU A 82 -0.86 -30.12 3.39
N PRO A 83 -0.83 -31.46 3.50
CA PRO A 83 -1.59 -32.35 2.63
C PRO A 83 -3.11 -32.08 2.58
N HIS A 84 -3.65 -31.47 3.64
CA HIS A 84 -5.06 -31.08 3.76
C HIS A 84 -5.29 -29.57 3.62
N SER A 85 -4.27 -28.79 3.22
CA SER A 85 -4.46 -27.38 2.92
C SER A 85 -5.43 -27.22 1.76
N SER A 86 -6.48 -26.45 2.00
CA SER A 86 -7.46 -26.13 0.97
C SER A 86 -7.10 -24.83 0.26
N ARG A 87 -7.48 -24.73 -1.02
CA ARG A 87 -7.37 -23.50 -1.79
C ARG A 87 -8.51 -22.57 -1.40
N GLU A 88 -8.19 -21.37 -0.96
CA GLU A 88 -9.16 -20.39 -0.47
C GLU A 88 -9.27 -19.20 -1.40
N PHE A 89 -10.48 -18.64 -1.52
CA PHE A 89 -10.66 -17.35 -2.16
C PHE A 89 -10.08 -16.24 -1.29
N ILE A 90 -9.38 -15.34 -1.95
CA ILE A 90 -8.68 -14.25 -1.31
C ILE A 90 -9.59 -13.01 -1.30
N GLY A 91 -9.74 -12.41 -0.13
CA GLY A 91 -10.51 -11.17 0.05
C GLY A 91 -9.96 -10.03 -0.82
N GLN A 92 -10.84 -9.14 -1.27
CA GLN A 92 -10.45 -8.00 -2.11
C GLN A 92 -9.60 -6.99 -1.33
N ASP A 93 -9.88 -6.88 -0.04
CA ASP A 93 -9.27 -5.99 0.94
C ASP A 93 -7.82 -6.35 1.28
N ILE A 94 -7.43 -7.63 1.13
CA ILE A 94 -6.09 -8.05 1.54
C ILE A 94 -5.01 -7.77 0.48
N TRP A 95 -5.38 -7.49 -0.77
CA TRP A 95 -4.42 -7.26 -1.86
C TRP A 95 -3.60 -6.00 -1.68
N GLU A 96 -4.13 -4.97 -1.02
CA GLU A 96 -3.40 -3.75 -0.66
C GLU A 96 -2.29 -4.04 0.37
N LEU A 97 -2.47 -5.08 1.17
CA LEU A 97 -1.55 -5.45 2.24
C LEU A 97 -0.44 -6.39 1.78
N LEU A 98 -0.53 -6.94 0.56
CA LEU A 98 0.36 -8.01 0.12
C LEU A 98 1.40 -7.50 -0.88
N GLU A 99 2.66 -7.89 -0.68
CA GLU A 99 3.68 -7.77 -1.73
C GLU A 99 3.47 -8.91 -2.72
N VAL A 100 2.99 -8.59 -3.92
CA VAL A 100 2.70 -9.57 -4.95
C VAL A 100 3.95 -9.86 -5.77
N ASP A 101 4.34 -11.13 -5.81
CA ASP A 101 5.37 -11.64 -6.71
C ASP A 101 4.69 -12.32 -7.92
N PHE A 102 4.68 -11.58 -9.04
CA PHE A 102 4.11 -12.04 -10.29
C PHE A 102 4.93 -13.16 -10.95
N GLU A 103 6.23 -13.28 -10.67
CA GLU A 103 7.07 -14.32 -11.26
C GLU A 103 6.79 -15.66 -10.60
N ASP A 104 6.76 -15.68 -9.26
CA ASP A 104 6.52 -16.89 -8.47
C ASP A 104 5.04 -17.19 -8.25
N SER A 105 4.14 -16.32 -8.75
CA SER A 105 2.70 -16.40 -8.52
C SER A 105 2.37 -16.53 -7.03
N SER A 106 3.02 -15.69 -6.22
CA SER A 106 2.92 -15.67 -4.76
C SER A 106 2.66 -14.26 -4.26
N ALA A 107 2.24 -14.13 -3.02
CA ALA A 107 2.09 -12.83 -2.39
C ALA A 107 2.34 -12.97 -0.88
N ARG A 108 3.06 -12.03 -0.28
CA ARG A 108 3.43 -12.13 1.14
C ARG A 108 3.40 -10.80 1.83
N ASN A 109 2.97 -10.79 3.09
CA ASN A 109 3.24 -9.72 4.04
C ASN A 109 2.77 -10.15 5.44
N LEU A 110 3.29 -9.53 6.50
CA LEU A 110 2.78 -9.67 7.88
C LEU A 110 2.59 -11.13 8.36
N GLY A 111 3.47 -12.05 7.94
CA GLY A 111 3.39 -13.46 8.30
C GLY A 111 2.36 -14.28 7.50
N LEU A 112 1.60 -13.64 6.61
CA LEU A 112 0.77 -14.30 5.61
C LEU A 112 1.60 -14.51 4.34
N GLU A 113 1.67 -15.74 3.87
CA GLU A 113 2.27 -16.09 2.59
C GLU A 113 1.26 -16.90 1.78
N LEU A 114 0.87 -16.35 0.63
CA LEU A 114 -0.01 -16.93 -0.35
C LEU A 114 0.83 -17.51 -1.49
N VAL A 115 0.56 -18.75 -1.86
CA VAL A 115 1.28 -19.44 -2.95
C VAL A 115 0.33 -20.07 -3.95
N ARG A 116 0.84 -20.25 -5.19
CA ARG A 116 0.09 -20.80 -6.32
C ARG A 116 -1.19 -20.01 -6.57
N ILE A 117 -1.07 -18.68 -6.59
CA ILE A 117 -2.21 -17.78 -6.78
C ILE A 117 -2.81 -18.03 -8.17
N GLU A 118 -4.12 -18.27 -8.21
CA GLU A 118 -4.91 -18.42 -9.42
C GLU A 118 -5.96 -17.32 -9.50
N ILE A 119 -6.09 -16.74 -10.68
CA ILE A 119 -6.96 -15.61 -10.98
C ILE A 119 -8.10 -16.06 -11.88
N PHE A 120 -9.28 -15.54 -11.59
CA PHE A 120 -10.51 -15.77 -12.30
C PHE A 120 -11.06 -14.43 -12.76
N ARG A 121 -11.45 -14.32 -14.03
CA ARG A 121 -12.27 -13.18 -14.46
C ARG A 121 -13.63 -13.32 -13.81
N GLY A 122 -14.09 -12.28 -13.11
CA GLY A 122 -15.41 -12.31 -12.50
C GLY A 122 -16.48 -12.49 -13.56
N LEU A 123 -17.21 -13.61 -13.53
CA LEU A 123 -18.60 -13.58 -13.99
C LEU A 123 -19.31 -12.65 -13.02
N THR A 124 -19.88 -11.56 -13.54
CA THR A 124 -20.68 -10.61 -12.79
C THR A 124 -21.95 -11.30 -12.28
N GLU A 125 -21.84 -12.15 -11.26
CA GLU A 125 -22.98 -12.49 -10.41
C GLU A 125 -23.06 -11.43 -9.33
N VAL A 126 -23.73 -10.34 -9.71
CA VAL A 126 -24.44 -9.47 -8.78
C VAL A 126 -25.38 -10.38 -8.00
N ARG A 127 -24.93 -10.84 -6.84
CA ARG A 127 -25.84 -11.42 -5.86
C ARG A 127 -26.61 -10.23 -5.26
N PRO A 128 -27.94 -10.14 -5.38
CA PRO A 128 -28.70 -9.08 -4.74
C PRO A 128 -28.76 -9.44 -3.25
N ALA A 129 -27.74 -9.03 -2.50
CA ALA A 129 -27.92 -8.85 -1.07
C ALA A 129 -28.82 -7.63 -0.91
N LEU A 130 -30.02 -7.87 -0.38
CA LEU A 130 -31.01 -6.90 0.05
C LEU A 130 -30.43 -5.50 0.27
N ALA A 131 -31.02 -4.54 -0.43
CA ALA A 131 -30.75 -3.11 -0.33
C ALA A 131 -30.51 -2.66 1.12
N VAL A 132 -29.24 -2.44 1.46
CA VAL A 132 -28.87 -1.39 2.40
C VAL A 132 -28.34 -0.27 1.52
N ALA A 133 -28.98 0.89 1.64
CA ALA A 133 -28.77 2.08 0.83
C ALA A 133 -27.26 2.39 0.62
N PRO A 134 -26.89 3.06 -0.49
CA PRO A 134 -25.52 3.56 -0.66
C PRO A 134 -25.15 4.36 0.59
N PRO A 135 -23.95 4.17 1.18
CA PRO A 135 -23.52 5.05 2.26
C PRO A 135 -23.47 6.45 1.65
N GLN A 136 -24.46 7.25 2.05
CA GLN A 136 -24.46 8.67 1.79
C GLN A 136 -23.12 9.21 2.25
N VAL A 137 -22.55 10.10 1.44
CA VAL A 137 -21.45 10.98 1.83
C VAL A 137 -21.89 11.67 3.12
N ALA A 138 -21.46 11.13 4.25
CA ALA A 138 -21.64 11.71 5.56
C ALA A 138 -20.26 12.21 5.98
N ASP A 139 -20.21 13.45 6.45
CA ASP A 139 -19.08 14.06 7.16
C ASP A 139 -18.54 13.09 8.23
N GLY A 140 -17.61 12.23 7.83
CA GLY A 140 -16.91 11.33 8.73
C GLY A 140 -15.93 12.14 9.59
N PRO A 141 -15.64 11.69 10.83
CA PRO A 141 -14.62 12.33 11.65
C PRO A 141 -13.31 12.40 10.86
N GLU A 142 -12.68 13.58 10.84
CA GLU A 142 -11.49 13.86 10.02
C GLU A 142 -10.34 12.87 10.30
N PHE A 143 -10.31 12.34 11.50
CA PHE A 143 -9.36 11.35 11.96
C PHE A 143 -10.08 10.16 12.59
N GLU A 144 -9.80 8.97 12.06
CA GLU A 144 -10.29 7.71 12.61
C GLU A 144 -9.10 6.81 12.89
N HIS A 145 -9.17 6.07 13.99
CA HIS A 145 -8.16 5.09 14.33
C HIS A 145 -8.81 3.86 14.95
N ASN A 146 -8.15 2.71 14.85
CA ASN A 146 -8.48 1.55 15.67
C ASN A 146 -7.89 1.69 17.09
N GLU A 147 -8.28 0.80 18.00
CA GLU A 147 -7.86 0.83 19.41
C GLU A 147 -6.32 0.89 19.58
N ASP A 148 -5.58 0.22 18.69
CA ASP A 148 -4.11 0.14 18.74
C ASP A 148 -3.38 1.17 17.85
N TYR A 149 -4.11 2.06 17.16
CA TYR A 149 -3.55 3.03 16.20
C TYR A 149 -2.71 2.40 15.07
N THR A 150 -2.89 1.11 14.80
CA THR A 150 -2.24 0.39 13.69
C THR A 150 -2.97 0.59 12.37
N SER A 151 -4.21 1.08 12.39
CA SER A 151 -4.92 1.58 11.23
C SER A 151 -5.45 2.97 11.57
N VAL A 152 -4.93 3.97 10.86
CA VAL A 152 -5.27 5.37 11.06
C VAL A 152 -5.75 5.92 9.72
N ARG A 153 -6.93 6.53 9.69
CA ARG A 153 -7.46 7.23 8.53
C ARG A 153 -7.48 8.71 8.85
N ILE A 154 -6.94 9.51 7.94
CA ILE A 154 -7.01 10.97 7.99
C ILE A 154 -7.57 11.44 6.65
N ARG A 155 -8.75 12.05 6.68
CA ARG A 155 -9.51 12.43 5.47
C ARG A 155 -9.72 11.21 4.54
N GLU A 156 -9.26 11.29 3.30
CA GLU A 156 -9.33 10.21 2.29
C GLU A 156 -8.14 9.23 2.37
N HIS A 157 -7.12 9.52 3.20
CA HIS A 157 -5.91 8.73 3.26
C HIS A 157 -5.92 7.77 4.45
N ARG A 158 -5.73 6.48 4.17
CA ARG A 158 -5.59 5.45 5.19
C ARG A 158 -4.12 5.03 5.31
N PHE A 159 -3.62 5.06 6.53
CA PHE A 159 -2.28 4.68 6.93
C PHE A 159 -2.36 3.43 7.80
N ILE A 160 -1.71 2.36 7.38
CA ILE A 160 -1.51 1.18 8.21
C ILE A 160 -0.12 1.27 8.81
N LEU A 161 -0.04 1.28 10.13
CA LEU A 161 1.17 1.57 10.91
C LEU A 161 1.57 0.35 11.73
N SER A 162 2.87 0.14 11.91
CA SER A 162 3.36 -0.83 12.90
C SER A 162 2.92 -0.41 14.31
N GLN A 163 2.84 -1.34 15.27
CA GLN A 163 2.50 -0.97 16.67
C GLN A 163 3.39 0.15 17.24
N GLN A 164 4.68 0.18 16.86
CA GLN A 164 5.59 1.23 17.29
C GLN A 164 5.23 2.59 16.67
N LEU A 165 4.87 2.61 15.38
CA LEU A 165 4.37 3.81 14.70
C LEU A 165 2.99 4.22 15.21
N GLY A 166 2.11 3.27 15.51
CA GLY A 166 0.81 3.51 16.12
C GLY A 166 0.94 4.22 17.47
N LYS A 167 1.90 3.83 18.31
CA LYS A 167 2.22 4.55 19.57
C LYS A 167 2.65 6.00 19.34
N VAL A 168 3.45 6.25 18.31
CA VAL A 168 3.86 7.61 17.92
C VAL A 168 2.63 8.43 17.55
N ILE A 169 1.74 7.90 16.72
CA ILE A 169 0.54 8.59 16.26
C ILE A 169 -0.49 8.77 17.37
N ALA A 170 -0.66 7.78 18.24
CA ALA A 170 -1.47 7.87 19.45
C ALA A 170 -1.00 9.03 20.33
N ARG A 171 0.31 9.22 20.47
CA ARG A 171 0.88 10.32 21.25
C ARG A 171 0.57 11.69 20.66
N PHE A 172 0.68 11.83 19.33
CA PHE A 172 0.28 13.08 18.67
C PHE A 172 -1.23 13.32 18.72
N HIS A 173 -2.05 12.26 18.65
CA HIS A 173 -3.50 12.38 18.76
C HIS A 173 -3.91 12.82 20.17
N GLN A 174 -3.32 12.22 21.21
CA GLN A 174 -3.53 12.62 22.59
C GLN A 174 -3.11 14.07 22.84
N ALA A 175 -1.94 14.49 22.34
CA ALA A 175 -1.47 15.86 22.47
C ALA A 175 -2.37 16.87 21.73
N SER A 176 -2.97 16.45 20.63
CA SER A 176 -3.99 17.23 19.91
C SER A 176 -5.28 17.38 20.74
N LEU A 177 -5.72 16.33 21.44
CA LEU A 177 -6.89 16.39 22.35
C LEU A 177 -6.62 17.24 23.60
N GLU A 178 -5.38 17.24 24.10
CA GLU A 178 -4.94 18.03 25.26
C GLU A 178 -4.68 19.52 24.93
N GLY A 179 -4.86 19.93 23.67
CA GLY A 179 -4.71 21.33 23.23
C GLY A 179 -3.25 21.76 23.02
N SER A 180 -2.29 20.83 23.08
CA SER A 180 -0.86 21.07 22.81
C SER A 180 -0.39 20.17 21.66
N PRO A 181 -0.84 20.41 20.42
CA PRO A 181 -0.70 19.47 19.29
C PRO A 181 0.73 19.29 18.78
N SER A 182 1.65 20.17 19.20
CA SER A 182 3.00 20.29 18.66
C SER A 182 4.02 19.58 19.55
N LEU A 183 4.43 18.36 19.19
CA LEU A 183 5.44 17.59 19.93
C LEU A 183 6.79 17.55 19.20
N VAL A 184 7.87 17.42 19.97
CA VAL A 184 9.23 17.28 19.43
C VAL A 184 9.43 15.87 18.88
N ALA A 185 9.71 15.75 17.57
CA ALA A 185 9.89 14.44 16.90
C ALA A 185 10.85 13.52 17.63
N LYS A 186 12.01 14.05 18.03
CA LYS A 186 13.06 13.29 18.70
C LYS A 186 12.63 12.73 20.05
N ALA A 187 11.81 13.46 20.80
CA ALA A 187 11.30 13.00 22.09
C ALA A 187 10.30 11.86 21.90
N VAL A 188 9.36 12.02 20.97
CA VAL A 188 8.32 11.01 20.67
C VAL A 188 8.93 9.74 20.07
N LEU A 189 9.90 9.86 19.15
CA LEU A 189 10.58 8.70 18.56
C LEU A 189 11.42 7.94 19.58
N LYS A 190 12.08 8.64 20.51
CA LYS A 190 12.84 8.02 21.60
C LYS A 190 11.93 7.30 22.59
N GLU A 191 10.79 7.88 22.92
CA GLU A 191 9.76 7.28 23.79
C GLU A 191 9.17 6.01 23.15
N ALA A 192 8.95 6.02 21.84
CA ALA A 192 8.52 4.86 21.06
C ALA A 192 9.66 3.85 20.74
N GLN A 193 10.86 4.05 21.30
CA GLN A 193 12.04 3.18 21.18
C GLN A 193 12.58 3.01 19.75
N PHE A 194 12.38 4.00 18.87
CA PHE A 194 13.00 3.99 17.55
C PHE A 194 14.51 4.26 17.64
N LYS A 195 15.30 3.51 16.86
CA LYS A 195 16.76 3.74 16.72
C LYS A 195 17.09 4.99 15.89
N SER A 196 16.12 5.49 15.12
CA SER A 196 16.27 6.69 14.30
C SER A 196 15.50 7.85 14.93
N ASP A 197 16.07 9.05 14.85
CA ASP A 197 15.50 10.30 15.34
C ASP A 197 14.78 11.11 14.25
N CYS A 198 14.60 10.53 13.07
CA CYS A 198 14.02 11.18 11.90
C CYS A 198 12.78 10.44 11.36
N PHE A 199 11.65 11.14 11.28
CA PHE A 199 10.42 10.57 10.73
C PHE A 199 10.55 10.10 9.28
N ALA A 200 11.34 10.79 8.43
CA ALA A 200 11.56 10.34 7.06
C ALA A 200 12.25 8.97 6.97
N SER A 201 13.05 8.61 7.99
CA SER A 201 13.71 7.32 8.10
C SER A 201 12.76 6.26 8.66
N VAL A 202 11.94 6.62 9.65
CA VAL A 202 10.98 5.72 10.30
C VAL A 202 9.77 5.42 9.39
N PHE A 203 9.31 6.41 8.64
CA PHE A 203 8.21 6.30 7.66
C PHE A 203 8.70 6.07 6.23
N LYS A 204 9.94 5.57 6.05
CA LYS A 204 10.53 5.35 4.72
C LYS A 204 9.70 4.43 3.82
N GLY A 205 8.89 3.55 4.41
CA GLY A 205 7.95 2.66 3.71
C GLY A 205 6.58 3.27 3.40
N HIS A 206 6.25 4.44 3.93
CA HIS A 206 4.94 5.11 3.78
C HIS A 206 5.05 6.30 2.81
N THR A 207 5.36 6.00 1.55
CA THR A 207 5.51 7.02 0.50
C THR A 207 4.22 7.26 -0.29
N ASP A 208 3.26 6.32 -0.26
CA ASP A 208 1.91 6.48 -0.83
C ASP A 208 0.86 5.71 0.02
N PRO A 209 -0.10 6.38 0.69
CA PRO A 209 -0.15 7.83 0.85
C PRO A 209 1.10 8.33 1.60
N SER A 210 1.60 9.50 1.19
CA SER A 210 2.78 10.10 1.80
C SER A 210 2.53 10.32 3.30
N TRP A 211 3.41 9.83 4.17
CA TRP A 211 3.33 10.05 5.61
C TRP A 211 3.27 11.55 6.00
N ARG A 212 3.62 12.45 5.08
CA ARG A 212 3.46 13.91 5.24
C ARG A 212 2.00 14.37 5.25
N GLU A 213 1.08 13.56 4.73
CA GLU A 213 -0.37 13.80 4.88
C GLU A 213 -0.85 13.48 6.29
N LEU A 214 -0.12 12.62 7.01
CA LEU A 214 -0.41 12.25 8.39
C LEU A 214 0.22 13.23 9.39
N LEU A 215 1.50 13.57 9.20
CA LEU A 215 2.28 14.44 10.09
C LEU A 215 2.82 15.66 9.35
N VAL A 216 2.56 16.86 9.89
CA VAL A 216 3.05 18.14 9.37
C VAL A 216 4.01 18.81 10.35
N THR A 217 5.01 19.51 9.81
CA THR A 217 5.92 20.34 10.62
C THR A 217 5.22 21.62 11.06
N THR A 218 5.52 22.08 12.27
CA THR A 218 5.07 23.41 12.72
C THR A 218 6.16 24.46 12.46
N SER A 219 5.84 25.74 12.68
CA SER A 219 6.76 26.87 12.54
C SER A 219 8.01 26.73 13.42
N THR A 220 7.93 25.95 14.51
CA THR A 220 9.04 25.66 15.41
C THR A 220 9.86 24.48 14.89
N ARG A 221 11.16 24.71 14.67
CA ARG A 221 12.08 23.70 14.12
C ARG A 221 12.08 22.42 14.96
N GLY A 222 11.72 21.29 14.33
CA GLY A 222 11.73 19.96 14.95
C GLY A 222 10.45 19.57 15.68
N HIS A 223 9.43 20.45 15.68
CA HIS A 223 8.09 20.14 16.18
C HIS A 223 7.19 19.66 15.04
N TRP A 224 6.38 18.66 15.36
CA TRP A 224 5.46 18.01 14.45
C TRP A 224 4.08 17.90 15.09
N ARG A 225 3.06 17.80 14.26
CA ARG A 225 1.67 17.59 14.70
C ARG A 225 0.91 16.74 13.67
N LEU A 226 -0.23 16.19 14.09
CA LEU A 226 -1.17 15.57 13.16
C LEU A 226 -1.82 16.62 12.25
N ASN A 227 -2.03 16.26 11.00
CA ASN A 227 -2.61 17.12 9.96
C ASN A 227 -4.14 17.23 10.06
N LEU A 228 -4.66 17.79 11.16
CA LEU A 228 -6.10 17.98 11.39
C LEU A 228 -6.54 19.42 11.04
N LEU A 229 -7.62 19.58 10.26
CA LEU A 229 -8.25 20.84 9.81
C LEU A 229 -8.75 21.69 10.99
N GLY A 230 -9.02 21.07 12.14
CA GLY A 230 -9.37 21.78 13.37
C GLY A 230 -8.23 22.63 13.98
N HIS A 231 -6.98 22.41 13.55
CA HIS A 231 -5.84 23.22 13.99
C HIS A 231 -5.64 24.41 13.06
N LYS A 232 -6.28 25.53 13.41
CA LYS A 232 -6.07 26.85 12.81
C LYS A 232 -4.56 27.08 12.57
N PRO A 233 -4.12 27.55 11.39
CA PRO A 233 -2.74 27.97 11.21
C PRO A 233 -2.45 29.06 12.24
N GLU A 234 -1.49 28.79 13.12
CA GLU A 234 -0.99 29.79 14.05
C GLU A 234 -0.37 30.92 13.21
N PRO A 235 -0.73 32.19 13.45
CA PRO A 235 -0.32 33.30 12.60
C PRO A 235 1.21 33.37 12.54
N GLU A 236 1.74 33.55 11.33
CA GLU A 236 3.18 33.73 11.11
C GLU A 236 3.70 34.87 12.00
N PRO A 237 4.77 34.65 12.79
CA PRO A 237 5.44 35.75 13.45
C PRO A 237 6.12 36.61 12.37
N ASN A 238 5.75 37.89 12.37
CA ASN A 238 6.33 38.97 11.58
C ASN A 238 7.81 39.18 11.93
#